data_AF-W6THA4-F1
#
_entry.id   AF-W6THA4-F1
#
_cell.length_a   1.000
_cell.length_b   1.000
_cell.length_c   1.000
_cell.angle_alpha   90.00
_cell.angle_beta   90.00
_cell.angle_gamma   90.00
#
_symmetry.space_group_name_H-M   'P 1'
#
loop_
_entity.id
_entity.type
_entity.pdbx_description
1 polymer ?
#
loop_
_entity_poly.entity_id
_entity_poly.type
_entity_poly.pdbx_seq_one_letter_code
_entity_poly.pdbx_strand_id
1 'polypeptide(L)' 'MNLDDIDVVSHQKHEFISKFDFIENLEIVEDVNIGKGGCIIETDFGEIDARISSQLDRIEERFKNFSSIF' A
#
# COMPACT_ATOMS: atom_id res chain seq x y z
N MET A 1 -2.26 7.14 -2.57
CA MET A 1 -3.24 6.03 -2.37
C MET A 1 -4.55 6.38 -3.07
N ASN A 2 -5.46 5.42 -3.28
CA ASN A 2 -6.68 5.68 -4.07
C ASN A 2 -7.55 6.81 -3.46
N LEU A 3 -8.15 7.63 -4.31
CA LEU A 3 -9.00 8.76 -3.93
C LEU A 3 -10.18 8.34 -3.03
N ASP A 4 -10.84 7.23 -3.37
CA ASP A 4 -12.05 6.78 -2.66
C ASP A 4 -11.73 6.26 -1.26
N ASP A 5 -10.45 6.00 -0.96
CA ASP A 5 -9.97 5.50 0.33
C ASP A 5 -9.48 6.64 1.26
N ILE A 6 -9.31 7.86 0.73
CA ILE A 6 -8.74 9.00 1.48
C ILE A 6 -9.57 9.34 2.71
N ASP A 7 -10.88 9.47 2.53
CA ASP A 7 -11.77 9.83 3.63
C ASP A 7 -11.74 8.76 4.72
N VAL A 8 -11.87 7.49 4.34
CA VAL A 8 -11.91 6.37 5.29
C VAL A 8 -10.64 6.31 6.12
N VAL A 9 -9.47 6.40 5.48
CA VAL A 9 -8.18 6.32 6.17
C VAL A 9 -7.88 7.57 6.98
N SER A 10 -8.27 8.76 6.49
CA SER A 10 -8.11 10.02 7.23
C SER A 10 -8.91 10.03 8.54
N HIS A 11 -10.12 9.46 8.55
CA HIS A 11 -10.94 9.36 9.77
C HIS A 11 -10.32 8.41 10.81
N GLN A 12 -9.60 7.37 10.37
CA GLN A 12 -8.94 6.40 11.27
C GLN A 12 -7.49 6.76 11.61
N LYS A 13 -6.93 7.78 10.96
CA LYS A 13 -5.53 8.19 11.06
C LYS A 13 -5.06 8.38 12.49
N HIS A 14 -5.83 9.10 13.31
CA HIS A 14 -5.45 9.38 14.71
C HIS A 14 -5.35 8.11 15.55
N GLU A 15 -6.32 7.20 15.43
CA GLU A 15 -6.29 5.93 16.14
C GLU A 15 -5.14 5.04 15.65
N PHE A 16 -4.89 5.04 14.34
CA PHE A 16 -3.81 4.27 13.74
C PHE A 16 -2.43 4.74 14.20
N ILE A 17 -2.14 6.04 14.14
CA ILE A 17 -0.87 6.62 14.61
C ILE A 17 -0.68 6.34 16.12
N SER A 18 -1.74 6.43 16.92
CA SER A 18 -1.65 6.17 18.37
C SER A 18 -1.21 4.75 18.72
N LYS A 19 -1.25 3.80 17.76
CA LYS A 19 -0.78 2.42 17.96
C LYS A 19 0.70 2.23 17.66
N PHE A 20 1.37 3.23 17.09
CA PHE A 20 2.77 3.14 16.66
C PHE A 20 3.58 4.32 17.21
N ASP A 21 4.37 4.07 18.24
CA ASP A 21 5.16 5.09 18.94
C ASP A 21 6.29 5.72 18.09
N PHE A 22 6.61 5.13 16.93
CA PHE A 22 7.71 5.55 16.06
C PHE A 22 7.28 6.39 14.85
N ILE A 23 5.96 6.55 14.62
CA ILE A 23 5.46 7.34 13.49
C ILE A 23 5.38 8.80 13.93
N GLU A 24 6.40 9.59 13.61
CA GLU A 24 6.43 11.03 13.95
C GLU A 24 5.49 11.85 13.07
N ASN A 25 5.47 11.58 11.77
CA ASN A 25 4.64 12.27 10.79
C ASN A 25 4.05 11.25 9.80
N LEU A 26 2.76 11.37 9.56
CA LEU A 26 2.05 10.61 8.53
C LEU A 26 1.29 11.59 7.65
N GLU A 27 1.60 11.62 6.36
CA GLU A 27 0.84 12.34 5.35
C GLU A 27 0.12 11.32 4.47
N ILE A 28 -1.14 11.63 4.13
CA ILE A 28 -1.94 10.80 3.25
C ILE A 28 -2.12 11.59 1.95
N VAL A 29 -1.55 11.08 0.86
CA VAL A 29 -1.59 11.73 -0.45
C VAL A 29 -2.42 10.87 -1.40
N GLU A 30 -3.35 11.51 -2.11
CA GLU A 30 -4.13 10.85 -3.17
C GLU A 30 -3.29 10.60 -4.42
N ASP A 31 -3.53 9.46 -5.07
CA ASP A 31 -2.90 9.11 -6.33
C ASP A 31 -3.89 8.33 -7.20
N VAL A 32 -4.23 8.92 -8.35
CA VAL A 32 -5.18 8.38 -9.33
C VAL A 32 -4.66 7.13 -10.04
N ASN A 33 -3.34 6.89 -10.01
CA ASN A 33 -2.74 5.70 -10.60
C ASN A 33 -2.83 4.48 -9.69
N ILE A 34 -3.27 4.66 -8.45
CA ILE A 34 -3.43 3.59 -7.47
C ILE A 34 -4.90 3.14 -7.44
N GLY A 35 -5.12 1.85 -7.73
CA GLY A 35 -6.44 1.23 -7.61
C GLY A 35 -6.92 1.13 -6.16
N LYS A 36 -8.23 0.96 -5.97
CA LYS A 36 -8.88 0.83 -4.65
C LYS A 36 -8.20 -0.20 -3.75
N GLY A 37 -8.08 0.12 -2.47
CA GLY A 37 -7.46 -0.71 -1.44
C GLY A 37 -5.93 -0.78 -1.52
N GLY A 38 -5.32 -0.13 -2.51
CA GLY A 38 -3.86 -0.05 -2.65
C GLY A 38 -3.28 1.24 -2.10
N CYS A 39 -2.02 1.19 -1.69
CA CYS A 39 -1.22 2.35 -1.37
C CYS A 39 0.26 2.14 -1.72
N ILE A 40 1.01 3.23 -1.71
CA ILE A 40 2.47 3.26 -1.67
C ILE A 40 2.84 3.93 -0.35
N ILE A 41 3.83 3.38 0.34
CA ILE A 41 4.33 3.93 1.60
C ILE A 41 5.74 4.43 1.35
N GLU A 42 5.95 5.73 1.45
CA GLU A 42 7.25 6.36 1.37
C GLU A 42 7.80 6.62 2.77
N THR A 43 9.05 6.24 2.99
CA THR A 43 9.78 6.42 4.24
C THR A 43 11.19 6.90 3.94
N ASP A 44 11.90 7.40 4.94
CA ASP A 44 13.30 7.81 4.80
C ASP A 44 14.24 6.66 4.37
N PHE A 45 13.81 5.41 4.56
CA PHE A 45 14.55 4.21 4.17
C PHE A 45 14.18 3.68 2.79
N GLY A 46 13.22 4.32 2.11
CA GLY A 46 12.77 3.97 0.78
C GLY A 46 11.25 3.79 0.69
N GLU A 47 10.83 3.17 -0.41
CA GLU A 47 9.44 3.02 -0.81
C GLU A 47 8.98 1.56 -0.68
N ILE A 48 7.78 1.37 -0.15
CA ILE A 48 7.10 0.09 -0.07
C ILE A 48 5.88 0.14 -1.00
N ASP A 49 5.93 -0.68 -2.05
CA ASP A 49 4.81 -0.88 -2.95
C ASP A 49 3.80 -1.88 -2.35
N ALA A 50 2.67 -1.35 -1.87
CA ALA A 50 1.56 -2.10 -1.34
C ALA A 50 0.32 -2.08 -2.28
N ARG A 51 0.49 -1.71 -3.55
CA ARG A 51 -0.62 -1.72 -4.53
C ARG A 51 -1.14 -3.15 -4.73
N ILE A 52 -2.47 -3.31 -4.76
CA ILE A 52 -3.11 -4.61 -4.98
C ILE A 52 -2.70 -5.23 -6.31
N SER A 53 -2.57 -4.43 -7.37
CA SER A 53 -2.08 -4.88 -8.67
C SER A 53 -0.69 -5.51 -8.56
N SER A 54 0.26 -4.83 -7.92
CA SER A 54 1.62 -5.35 -7.73
C SER A 54 1.65 -6.65 -6.94
N GLN A 55 0.76 -6.81 -5.95
CA GLN A 55 0.63 -8.05 -5.20
C GLN A 55 0.09 -9.20 -6.08
N LEU A 56 -0.93 -8.93 -6.89
CA LEU A 56 -1.49 -9.90 -7.83
C LEU A 56 -0.49 -10.31 -8.92
N ASP A 57 0.26 -9.35 -9.47
CA ASP A 57 1.32 -9.60 -10.46
C ASP A 57 2.39 -10.53 -9.88
N ARG A 58 2.82 -10.28 -8.63
CA ARG A 58 3.76 -11.17 -7.92
C ARG A 58 3.19 -12.57 -7.73
N ILE A 59 1.90 -12.69 -7.39
CA ILE A 59 1.24 -13.99 -7.26
C ILE A 59 1.23 -14.72 -8.62
N GLU A 60 0.84 -14.03 -9.69
CA GLU A 60 0.83 -14.59 -11.05
C GLU A 60 2.23 -15.07 -11.47
N GLU A 61 3.25 -14.26 -11.23
CA GLU A 61 4.65 -14.60 -11.52
C GLU A 61 5.07 -15.87 -10.76
N ARG A 62 4.69 -16.00 -9.49
CA ARG A 62 4.97 -17.22 -8.70
C ARG A 62 4.31 -18.45 -9.30
N PHE A 63 3.08 -18.34 -9.81
CA PHE A 63 2.41 -19.44 -10.50
C PHE A 63 3.10 -19.79 -11.83
N LYS A 64 3.47 -18.79 -12.66
CA LYS A 64 4.19 -19.01 -13.93
C LYS A 64 5.53 -19.69 -13.70
N ASN A 65 6.28 -19.22 -12.69
CA ASN A 65 7.56 -19.82 -12.32
C ASN A 65 7.38 -21.26 -11.84
N PHE A 66 6.34 -21.55 -11.05
CA PHE A 66 6.04 -22.93 -10.64
C PHE A 66 5.71 -23.85 -11.83
N SER A 67 4.89 -23.36 -12.77
CA SER A 67 4.54 -24.13 -13.98
C SER A 67 5.72 -24.39 -14.91
N SER A 68 6.77 -23.58 -14.85
CA SER A 68 7.98 -23.73 -15.67
C SER A 68 8.97 -24.77 -15.12
N ILE A 69 8.70 -25.34 -13.94
CA ILE A 69 9.54 -26.35 -13.27
C ILE A 69 9.03 -27.79 -13.57
N PHE A 70 7.86 -27.94 -14.19
CA PHE A 70 7.27 -29.21 -14.63
C PHE A 70 7.14 -29.24 -16.16
#